data_AF-A0A838SHN2-F1
#
_entry.id   AF-A0A838SHN2-F1
#
_cell.length_a   1.000
_cell.length_b   1.000
_cell.length_c   1.000
_cell.angle_alpha   90.00
_cell.angle_beta   90.00
_cell.angle_gamma   90.00
#
_symmetry.space_group_name_H-M   'P 1'
#
loop_
_entity.id
_entity.type
_entity.pdbx_description
1 polymer ?
#
loop_
_entity_poly.entity_id
_entity_poly.type
_entity_poly.pdbx_seq_one_letter_code
_entity_poly.pdbx_strand_id
1 'polypeptide(L)'
;IKMDVELVLLAMGFVGPVKGGLLDSLGLQYDPRGNVAVDEHFMTNMDGVFATGDTKRGASLIVWAIAEGRKSAAGIHRYLQAGRSFRAS
;
A
#
# COMPACT_ATOMS: atom_id res chain seq x y z
N ILE A 1 -15.81 -21.87 -29.59
CA ILE A 1 -15.96 -20.65 -30.39
C ILE A 1 -14.55 -20.10 -30.61
N LYS A 2 -14.14 -19.87 -31.86
CA LYS A 2 -12.84 -19.31 -32.24
C LYS A 2 -13.11 -18.07 -33.08
N MET A 3 -12.36 -16.99 -32.85
CA MET A 3 -12.51 -15.71 -33.53
C MET A 3 -11.12 -15.26 -34.00
N ASP A 4 -10.99 -14.90 -35.27
CA ASP A 4 -9.75 -14.37 -35.82
C ASP A 4 -9.66 -12.86 -35.56
N VAL A 5 -8.47 -12.40 -35.15
CA VAL A 5 -8.20 -11.01 -34.78
C VAL A 5 -6.80 -10.60 -35.23
N GLU A 6 -6.61 -9.32 -35.54
CA GLU A 6 -5.31 -8.76 -35.93
C GLU A 6 -4.48 -8.30 -34.73
N LEU A 7 -5.13 -7.90 -33.63
CA LEU A 7 -4.49 -7.43 -32.40
C LEU A 7 -5.35 -7.76 -31.17
N VAL A 8 -4.69 -8.19 -30.09
CA VAL A 8 -5.29 -8.36 -28.76
C VAL A 8 -4.57 -7.46 -27.77
N LEU A 9 -5.34 -6.62 -27.07
CA LEU A 9 -4.85 -5.81 -25.96
C LEU A 9 -5.42 -6.35 -24.64
N LEU A 10 -4.54 -6.79 -23.75
CA LEU A 10 -4.93 -7.27 -22.42
C LEU A 10 -4.98 -6.09 -21.45
N ALA A 11 -6.18 -5.71 -21.01
CA ALA A 11 -6.43 -4.60 -20.07
C ALA A 11 -6.99 -5.12 -18.74
N MET A 12 -6.28 -6.06 -18.10
CA MET A 12 -6.76 -6.78 -16.90
C MET A 12 -6.66 -5.98 -15.60
N GLY A 13 -6.04 -4.80 -15.63
CA GLY A 13 -5.82 -3.97 -14.44
C GLY A 13 -4.78 -4.55 -13.47
N PHE A 14 -4.87 -4.13 -12.20
CA PHE A 14 -3.96 -4.53 -11.13
C PHE A 14 -4.76 -4.91 -9.88
N VAL A 15 -4.30 -5.91 -9.13
CA VAL A 15 -5.01 -6.47 -7.97
C VAL A 15 -4.44 -6.04 -6.62
N GLY A 16 -3.34 -5.28 -6.61
CA GLY A 16 -2.67 -4.83 -5.39
C GLY A 16 -1.19 -4.53 -5.63
N PRO A 17 -0.43 -4.20 -4.57
CA PRO A 17 1.01 -4.01 -4.68
C PRO A 17 1.69 -5.31 -5.09
N VAL A 18 2.88 -5.19 -5.70
CA VAL A 18 3.73 -6.35 -6.01
C VAL A 18 4.08 -7.05 -4.70
N LYS A 19 3.61 -8.29 -4.57
CA LYS A 19 3.96 -9.20 -3.48
C LYS A 19 5.29 -9.88 -3.83
N GLY A 20 6.14 -10.10 -2.85
CA GLY A 20 7.55 -10.45 -3.07
C GLY A 20 8.50 -9.25 -2.86
N GLY A 21 9.76 -9.55 -2.55
CA GLY A 21 10.78 -8.51 -2.31
C GLY A 21 10.55 -7.78 -0.99
N LEU A 22 10.46 -6.45 -1.04
CA LEU A 22 10.43 -5.60 0.16
C LEU A 22 9.27 -5.91 1.10
N LEU A 23 8.04 -6.02 0.58
CA LEU A 23 6.85 -6.18 1.43
C LEU A 23 6.85 -7.52 2.18
N ASP A 24 7.32 -8.57 1.51
CA ASP A 24 7.46 -9.90 2.10
C ASP A 24 8.64 -9.96 3.08
N SER A 25 9.76 -9.32 2.73
CA SER A 25 10.94 -9.23 3.61
C SER A 25 10.64 -8.47 4.90
N LEU A 26 9.71 -7.51 4.84
CA LEU A 26 9.22 -6.78 6.01
C LEU A 26 8.15 -7.55 6.80
N GLY A 27 7.59 -8.65 6.27
CA GLY A 27 6.53 -9.42 6.94
C GLY A 27 5.22 -8.64 7.09
N LEU A 28 4.86 -7.82 6.10
CA LEU A 28 3.65 -7.00 6.16
C LEU A 28 2.38 -7.83 6.01
N GLN A 29 1.35 -7.47 6.78
CA GLN A 29 0.02 -8.03 6.65
C GLN A 29 -0.77 -7.33 5.55
N TYR A 30 -1.67 -8.08 4.92
CA TYR A 30 -2.53 -7.59 3.85
C TYR A 30 -4.01 -7.62 4.26
N ASP A 31 -4.80 -6.70 3.72
CA ASP A 31 -6.25 -6.71 3.83
C ASP A 31 -6.87 -7.82 2.95
N PRO A 32 -8.19 -8.10 3.05
CA PRO A 32 -8.84 -9.11 2.23
C PRO A 32 -8.79 -8.85 0.71
N ARG A 33 -8.46 -7.62 0.30
CA ARG A 33 -8.28 -7.23 -1.11
C ARG A 33 -6.83 -7.39 -1.58
N GLY A 34 -5.91 -7.75 -0.68
CA GLY A 34 -4.50 -7.95 -0.98
C GLY A 34 -3.65 -6.68 -0.94
N ASN A 35 -4.17 -5.57 -0.41
CA ASN A 35 -3.40 -4.34 -0.17
C ASN A 35 -2.73 -4.37 1.20
N VAL A 36 -1.71 -3.56 1.43
CA VAL A 36 -1.05 -3.48 2.74
C VAL A 36 -2.05 -2.98 3.78
N ALA A 37 -2.25 -3.78 4.83
CA ALA A 37 -3.13 -3.44 5.93
C ALA A 37 -2.47 -2.37 6.82
N VAL A 38 -3.28 -1.40 7.26
CA VAL A 38 -2.84 -0.33 8.15
C VAL A 38 -3.89 -0.01 9.20
N ASP A 39 -3.47 0.59 10.30
CA ASP A 39 -4.34 1.16 11.32
C ASP A 39 -4.92 2.54 10.92
N GLU A 40 -5.65 3.15 11.84
CA GLU A 40 -6.23 4.50 11.69
C GLU A 40 -5.18 5.63 11.55
N HIS A 41 -3.92 5.34 11.81
CA HIS A 41 -2.78 6.25 11.68
C HIS A 41 -1.88 5.90 10.49
N PHE A 42 -2.33 4.98 9.63
CA PHE A 42 -1.62 4.51 8.44
C PHE A 42 -0.35 3.70 8.75
N MET A 43 -0.18 3.24 9.99
CA MET A 43 0.91 2.34 10.38
C MET A 43 0.54 0.90 10.05
N THR A 44 1.50 0.16 9.53
CA THR A 44 1.34 -1.28 9.25
C THR A 44 1.44 -2.09 10.55
N ASN A 45 1.41 -3.42 10.45
CA ASN A 45 1.75 -4.30 11.57
C ASN A 45 3.22 -4.19 12.03
N MET A 46 4.09 -3.56 11.23
CA MET A 46 5.49 -3.34 11.58
C MET A 46 5.66 -1.94 12.16
N ASP A 47 6.18 -1.86 13.39
CA ASP A 47 6.37 -0.59 14.09
C ASP A 47 7.26 0.36 13.28
N GLY A 48 6.83 1.60 13.13
CA GLY A 48 7.56 2.61 12.36
C GLY A 48 7.47 2.46 10.83
N VAL A 49 6.76 1.45 10.31
CA VAL A 49 6.50 1.28 8.88
C VAL A 49 5.06 1.70 8.55
N PHE A 50 4.91 2.58 7.57
CA PHE A 50 3.63 3.17 7.17
C PHE A 50 3.37 2.89 5.68
N ALA A 51 2.09 2.78 5.31
CA ALA A 51 1.67 2.59 3.92
C ALA A 51 0.49 3.50 3.56
N THR A 52 0.44 3.95 2.31
CA THR A 52 -0.58 4.90 1.82
C THR A 52 -0.76 4.79 0.30
N GLY A 53 -1.77 5.46 -0.24
CA GLY A 53 -2.05 5.45 -1.68
C GLY A 53 -2.39 4.06 -2.19
N ASP A 54 -2.04 3.77 -3.44
CA ASP A 54 -2.45 2.54 -4.13
C ASP A 54 -1.93 1.25 -3.44
N THR A 55 -0.81 1.33 -2.72
CA THR A 55 -0.29 0.18 -1.94
C THR A 55 -1.23 -0.23 -0.80
N LYS A 56 -1.98 0.73 -0.25
CA LYS A 56 -2.95 0.54 0.84
C LYS A 56 -4.40 0.50 0.36
N ARG A 57 -4.74 1.25 -0.69
CA ARG A 57 -6.11 1.40 -1.23
C ARG A 57 -6.42 0.40 -2.36
N GLY A 58 -5.41 0.00 -3.12
CA GLY A 58 -5.58 -0.50 -4.48
C GLY A 58 -5.66 0.65 -5.49
N ALA A 59 -5.68 0.31 -6.80
CA ALA A 59 -5.69 1.27 -7.89
C ALA A 59 -6.80 2.32 -7.74
N SER A 60 -6.42 3.60 -7.61
CA SER A 60 -7.37 4.69 -7.33
C SER A 60 -6.98 6.00 -8.02
N LEU A 61 -7.72 7.07 -7.72
CA LEU A 61 -7.46 8.40 -8.24
C LEU A 61 -6.33 9.08 -7.47
N ILE A 62 -5.56 9.91 -8.16
CA ILE A 62 -4.44 10.69 -7.58
C ILE A 62 -4.88 11.50 -6.35
N VAL A 63 -6.10 12.06 -6.37
CA VAL A 63 -6.63 12.83 -5.23
C VAL A 63 -6.71 12.00 -3.95
N TRP A 64 -6.97 10.69 -4.05
CA TRP A 64 -6.98 9.80 -2.90
C TRP A 64 -5.58 9.55 -2.38
N ALA A 65 -4.60 9.31 -3.26
CA ALA A 65 -3.21 9.17 -2.88
C ALA A 65 -2.70 10.43 -2.13
N ILE A 66 -3.07 11.64 -2.60
CA ILE A 66 -2.72 12.90 -1.93
C ILE A 66 -3.37 13.00 -0.55
N ALA A 67 -4.68 12.74 -0.47
CA ALA A 67 -5.42 12.82 0.79
C ALA A 67 -4.90 11.83 1.83
N GLU A 68 -4.62 10.59 1.43
CA GLU A 68 -4.05 9.56 2.30
C GLU A 68 -2.58 9.85 2.63
N GLY A 69 -1.80 10.42 1.72
CA GLY A 69 -0.43 10.86 1.98
C GLY A 69 -0.38 11.89 3.11
N ARG A 70 -1.29 12.85 3.12
CA ARG A 70 -1.40 13.84 4.22
C ARG A 70 -1.75 13.20 5.56
N LYS A 71 -2.64 12.20 5.57
CA LYS A 71 -3.01 11.47 6.79
C LYS A 71 -1.87 10.61 7.31
N SER A 72 -1.16 9.92 6.41
CA SER A 72 0.03 9.13 6.73
C SER A 72 1.15 10.01 7.28
N ALA A 73 1.40 11.18 6.69
CA ALA A 73 2.35 12.17 7.22
C ALA A 73 2.00 12.62 8.66
N ALA A 74 0.71 12.83 8.95
CA ALA A 74 0.27 13.15 10.31
C ALA A 74 0.44 11.96 11.29
N GLY A 75 0.29 10.71 10.82
CA GLY A 75 0.61 9.50 11.58
C GLY A 75 2.09 9.40 11.91
N ILE A 76 2.95 9.55 10.89
CA ILE A 76 4.42 9.56 11.02
C ILE A 76 4.87 10.66 11.98
N HIS A 77 4.32 11.87 11.84
CA HIS A 77 4.66 13.00 12.71
C HIS A 77 4.35 12.69 14.18
N ARG A 78 3.15 12.15 14.48
CA ARG A 78 2.78 11.73 15.84
C ARG A 78 3.69 10.62 16.38
N TYR A 79 4.07 9.66 15.53
CA TYR A 79 5.00 8.60 15.90
C TYR A 79 6.36 9.17 16.34
N LEU A 80 6.92 10.06 15.53
CA LEU A 80 8.22 10.70 15.81
C LEU A 80 8.16 11.65 17.02
N GLN A 81 7.08 12.44 17.18
CA GLN A 81 6.91 13.33 18.34
C GLN A 81 6.80 12.56 19.67
N ALA A 82 6.32 11.33 19.63
CA ALA A 82 6.32 10.44 20.80
C ALA A 82 7.73 9.89 21.15
N GLY A 83 8.79 10.38 20.52
CA GLY A 83 10.17 9.92 20.72
C GLY A 83 10.45 8.54 20.14
N ARG A 84 9.54 8.01 19.30
CA ARG A 84 9.72 6.72 18.64
C ARG A 84 10.49 6.90 17.34
N SER A 85 11.24 5.88 16.99
CA SER A 85 11.98 5.79 15.72
C SER A 85 11.96 4.35 15.28
N PHE A 86 11.95 4.13 13.97
CA PHE A 86 12.09 2.79 13.43
C PHE A 86 13.41 2.18 13.93
N ARG A 87 13.32 1.01 14.58
CA ARG A 87 14.48 0.25 15.01
C ARG A 87 14.56 -0.99 14.13
N ALA A 88 15.56 -1.00 13.24
CA ALA A 88 15.92 -2.20 12.51
C ALA A 88 16.38 -3.26 13.52
N SER A 89 15.71 -4.42 13.52
CA SER A 89 16.13 -5.62 14.24
C SER A 89 17.12 -6.43 13.42
#